data_AF-A0A4Q6A9J7-F1
#
_entry.id   AF-A0A4Q6A9J7-F1
#
_cell.length_a   1.000
_cell.length_b   1.000
_cell.length_c   1.000
_cell.angle_alpha   90.00
_cell.angle_beta   90.00
_cell.angle_gamma   90.00
#
_symmetry.space_group_name_H-M   'P 1'
#
loop_
_entity.id
_entity.type
_entity.pdbx_description
1 polymer ?
#
loop_
_entity_poly.entity_id
_entity_poly.type
_entity_poly.pdbx_seq_one_letter_code
_entity_poly.pdbx_strand_id
1 'polypeptide(L)' 'MIVKNTDSGWELIHQQAHGLLAVKIAMHWNSAKRPERWVETLVALTEHDDGQ' A
#
# COMPACT_ATOMS: atom_id res chain seq x y z
N MET A 1 -2.44 8.06 -3.39
CA MET A 1 -3.04 9.41 -3.53
C MET A 1 -4.23 9.35 -4.48
N ILE A 2 -5.37 9.94 -4.11
CA ILE A 2 -6.52 10.15 -5.01
C ILE A 2 -6.67 11.65 -5.20
N VAL A 3 -6.85 12.08 -6.45
CA VAL A 3 -6.97 13.49 -6.81
C VAL A 3 -8.37 13.75 -7.36
N LYS A 4 -9.10 14.69 -6.75
CA LYS A 4 -10.46 15.08 -7.15
C LYS A 4 -10.49 16.53 -7.59
N ASN A 5 -11.03 16.79 -8.79
CA ASN A 5 -11.28 18.14 -9.27
C ASN A 5 -12.50 18.76 -8.58
N THR A 6 -12.41 20.04 -8.26
CA THR A 6 -13.46 20.85 -7.63
C THR A 6 -13.54 22.22 -8.33
N ASP A 7 -14.64 22.95 -8.13
CA ASP A 7 -14.83 24.26 -8.75
C ASP A 7 -13.78 25.31 -8.34
N SER A 8 -13.12 25.10 -7.19
CA SER A 8 -12.08 25.99 -6.64
C SER A 8 -10.65 25.44 -6.77
N GLY A 9 -10.45 24.30 -7.42
CA GLY A 9 -9.13 23.68 -7.60
C GLY A 9 -9.16 22.17 -7.36
N TRP A 10 -8.17 21.65 -6.62
CA TRP A 10 -7.97 20.21 -6.43
C TRP A 10 -8.06 19.82 -4.96
N GLU A 11 -8.79 18.75 -4.68
CA GLU A 11 -8.82 18.06 -3.38
C GLU A 11 -7.90 16.83 -3.46
N LEU A 12 -6.87 16.80 -2.60
CA LEU A 12 -5.92 15.69 -2.52
C LEU A 12 -6.25 14.80 -1.32
N ILE A 13 -6.66 13.56 -1.60
CA ILE A 13 -6.93 12.55 -0.58
C ILE A 13 -5.70 11.66 -0.46
N HIS A 14 -5.00 11.79 0.67
CA HIS A 14 -3.89 10.93 1.05
C HIS A 14 -4.44 9.74 1.84
N GLN A 15 -4.17 8.53 1.36
CA GLN A 15 -4.58 7.28 2.02
C GLN A 15 -3.34 6.61 2.59
N GLN A 16 -2.71 7.23 3.61
CA GLN A 16 -1.46 6.78 4.26
C GLN A 16 -1.58 5.47 5.06
N ALA A 17 -2.46 4.58 4.63
CA ALA A 17 -2.71 3.30 5.27
C ALA A 17 -2.88 2.16 4.26
N HIS A 18 -2.76 2.41 2.95
CA HIS A 18 -2.98 1.33 1.99
C HIS A 18 -1.77 0.36 1.94
N GLY A 19 -0.56 0.81 2.29
CA GLY A 19 0.61 -0.05 2.45
C GLY A 19 0.48 -0.94 3.69
N LEU A 20 0.00 -0.36 4.80
CA LEU A 20 -0.35 -1.12 6.00
C LEU A 20 -1.48 -2.11 5.75
N LEU A 21 -2.51 -1.75 4.98
CA LEU A 21 -3.57 -2.69 4.58
C LEU A 21 -3.01 -3.83 3.73
N ALA A 22 -2.13 -3.52 2.78
CA ALA A 22 -1.52 -4.50 1.89
C ALA A 22 -0.68 -5.52 2.67
N VAL A 23 0.14 -5.07 3.63
CA VAL A 23 0.92 -6.00 4.47
C VAL A 23 0.02 -6.84 5.38
N LYS A 24 -1.07 -6.28 5.92
CA LYS A 24 -2.05 -7.04 6.72
C LYS A 24 -2.70 -8.16 5.90
N ILE A 25 -3.06 -7.90 4.64
CA ILE A 25 -3.58 -8.94 3.74
C ILE A 25 -2.51 -10.01 3.48
N ALA A 26 -1.27 -9.59 3.21
CA ALA A 26 -0.15 -10.52 2.99
C ALA A 26 0.15 -11.41 4.20
N MET A 27 -0.04 -10.93 5.44
CA MET A 27 0.11 -11.76 6.65
C MET A 27 -0.86 -12.94 6.70
N HIS A 28 -2.01 -12.86 6.03
CA HIS A 28 -2.97 -13.95 5.93
C HIS A 28 -2.72 -14.89 4.73
N TRP A 29 -1.65 -14.65 3.96
CA TRP A 29 -1.30 -15.49 2.82
C TRP A 29 -0.81 -16.87 3.28
N ASN A 30 -1.30 -17.91 2.61
CA ASN A 30 -0.90 -19.30 2.86
C ASN A 30 0.63 -19.43 2.75
N SER A 31 1.27 -19.93 3.81
CA SER A 31 2.73 -20.07 3.90
C SER A 31 3.32 -20.92 2.79
N ALA A 32 2.63 -21.96 2.33
CA ALA A 32 3.08 -22.83 1.23
C ALA A 32 3.07 -22.14 -0.14
N LYS A 33 2.43 -20.98 -0.26
CA LYS A 33 2.31 -20.21 -1.51
C LYS A 33 3.12 -18.91 -1.49
N ARG A 34 3.93 -18.68 -0.46
CA ARG A 34 4.76 -17.48 -0.39
C ARG A 34 5.90 -17.58 -1.41
N PRO A 35 6.21 -16.50 -2.15
CA PRO A 35 7.35 -16.47 -3.05
C PRO A 35 8.66 -16.59 -2.28
N GLU A 36 9.74 -16.96 -2.98
CA GLU A 36 11.09 -16.99 -2.44
C GLU A 36 11.48 -15.66 -1.78
N ARG A 37 11.11 -14.54 -2.42
CA ARG A 37 11.38 -13.16 -1.97
C ARG A 37 10.30 -12.62 -1.03
N TRP A 38 9.91 -13.40 -0.04
CA TRP A 38 8.77 -13.04 0.82
C TRP A 38 9.04 -11.78 1.64
N VAL A 39 10.25 -11.64 2.20
CA VAL A 39 10.60 -10.49 3.05
C VAL A 39 10.60 -9.21 2.21
N GLU A 40 11.21 -9.25 1.03
CA GLU A 40 11.25 -8.13 0.08
C GLU A 40 9.84 -7.75 -0.40
N THR A 41 8.98 -8.76 -0.60
CA THR A 41 7.57 -8.52 -0.93
C THR A 41 6.87 -7.76 0.21
N LEU A 42 7.08 -8.13 1.47
CA LEU A 42 6.48 -7.43 2.61
C LEU A 42 7.00 -6.01 2.79
N VAL A 43 8.30 -5.80 2.57
CA VAL A 43 8.92 -4.46 2.59
C VAL A 43 8.29 -3.59 1.50
N ALA A 44 8.24 -4.10 0.25
CA ALA A 44 7.62 -3.37 -0.86
C ALA A 44 6.14 -3.05 -0.61
N LEU A 45 5.37 -3.98 -0.01
CA LEU A 45 3.97 -3.73 0.35
C LEU A 45 3.84 -2.65 1.42
N THR A 46 4.74 -2.60 2.40
CA THR A 46 4.67 -1.67 3.53
C THR A 46 5.15 -0.27 3.15
N GLU A 47 6.21 -0.17 2.34
CA GLU A 47 6.90 1.10 2.06
C GLU A 47 6.39 1.84 0.83
N HIS A 48 5.63 1.21 -0.09
CA HIS A 48 5.21 1.89 -1.32
C HIS A 48 4.27 3.10 -1.13
N ASP A 49 3.77 3.32 0.10
CA ASP A 49 2.90 4.44 0.48
C ASP A 49 3.63 5.48 1.34
N ASP A 50 4.94 5.36 1.52
CA ASP A 50 5.74 6.24 2.39
C ASP A 50 5.91 7.67 1.83
N GLY A 51 5.44 7.91 0.60
CA GLY A 51 5.38 9.24 -0.01
C GLY A 51 6.75 9.83 -0.37
N GLN A 52 7.78 8.97 -0.47
CA GLN A 52 9.10 9.32 -1.02
C GLN A 52 9.08 9.45 -2.55
#